data_AF-A0A6A5GI82-F1
#
_entry.id   AF-A0A6A5GI82-F1
#
_cell.length_a   1.000
_cell.length_b   1.000
_cell.length_c   1.000
_cell.angle_alpha   90.00
_cell.angle_beta   90.00
_cell.angle_gamma   90.00
#
_symmetry.space_group_name_H-M   'P 1'
#
loop_
_entity.id
_entity.type
_entity.pdbx_description
1 polymer ?
#
loop_
_entity_poly.entity_id
_entity_poly.type
_entity_poly.pdbx_seq_one_letter_code
_entity_poly.pdbx_strand_id
1 'polypeptide(L)'
;MPSQTLMVDFPAVVKFKVLENLDAFSILKLRKVCFSLREFIDENPPKPMCSKLRVSISSESISIQFGSPKWLTISFKQFENVCVMSWRNDDLVFKSVGFQDESYMDVFSRELGLIMKHHSTGVLKSFSIEQLQGKDDK
;
A
#
# COMPACT_ATOMS: atom_id res chain seq x y z
N MET A 1 -6.43 33.99 18.71
CA MET A 1 -6.08 32.57 18.49
C MET A 1 -5.64 32.45 17.03
N PRO A 2 -4.50 31.84 16.70
CA PRO A 2 -4.16 31.63 15.29
C PRO A 2 -5.22 30.72 14.68
N SER A 3 -5.79 31.13 13.55
CA SER A 3 -6.69 30.32 12.74
C SER A 3 -5.97 29.02 12.37
N GLN A 4 -6.46 27.87 12.85
CA GLN A 4 -5.99 26.58 12.37
C GLN A 4 -6.51 26.41 10.94
N THR A 5 -5.68 26.71 9.95
CA THR A 5 -6.00 26.37 8.56
C THR A 5 -5.89 24.86 8.41
N LEU A 6 -7.00 24.18 8.15
CA LEU A 6 -7.00 22.74 7.94
C LEU A 6 -6.51 22.44 6.52
N MET A 7 -5.91 21.26 6.34
CA MET A 7 -5.45 20.80 5.02
C MET A 7 -6.59 20.75 3.98
N VAL A 8 -7.83 20.55 4.42
CA VAL A 8 -9.02 20.57 3.55
C VAL A 8 -9.30 21.96 2.96
N ASP A 9 -8.90 23.02 3.66
CA ASP A 9 -9.13 24.41 3.26
C ASP A 9 -8.03 24.96 2.34
N PHE A 10 -6.96 24.20 2.15
CA PHE A 10 -5.89 24.60 1.24
C PHE A 10 -6.39 24.71 -0.20
N PRO A 11 -5.85 25.62 -1.02
CA PRO A 11 -6.08 25.59 -2.45
C PRO A 11 -5.67 24.24 -3.06
N ALA A 12 -6.37 23.79 -4.12
CA ALA A 12 -6.10 22.51 -4.77
C ALA A 12 -4.62 22.31 -5.13
N VAL A 13 -3.97 23.35 -5.66
CA VAL A 13 -2.54 23.34 -6.01
C VAL A 13 -1.64 23.03 -4.79
N VAL A 14 -1.99 23.58 -3.63
CA VAL A 14 -1.23 23.35 -2.39
C VAL A 14 -1.47 21.94 -1.86
N LYS A 15 -2.73 21.46 -1.84
CA LYS A 15 -3.05 20.06 -1.48
C LYS A 15 -2.28 19.08 -2.35
N PHE A 16 -2.30 19.28 -3.67
CA PHE A 16 -1.58 18.43 -4.60
C PHE A 16 -0.08 18.41 -4.32
N LYS A 17 0.53 19.58 -4.09
CA LYS A 17 1.95 19.69 -3.77
C LYS A 17 2.33 19.03 -2.44
N VAL A 18 1.42 19.06 -1.44
CA VAL A 18 1.59 18.25 -0.22
C VAL A 18 1.58 16.77 -0.57
N LEU A 19 0.58 16.29 -1.32
CA LEU A 19 0.48 14.88 -1.72
C LEU A 19 1.71 14.40 -2.52
N GLU A 20 2.30 15.23 -3.37
CA GLU A 20 3.54 14.90 -4.11
C GLU A 20 4.75 14.65 -3.21
N ASN A 21 4.76 15.18 -1.99
CA ASN A 21 5.84 14.99 -1.02
C ASN A 21 5.58 13.83 -0.05
N LEU A 22 4.42 13.19 -0.13
CA LEU A 22 4.05 12.09 0.74
C LEU A 22 4.35 10.74 0.10
N ASP A 23 4.71 9.78 0.94
CA ASP A 23 4.77 8.39 0.50
C ASP A 23 3.36 7.83 0.28
N ALA A 24 3.34 6.78 -0.53
CA ALA A 24 2.24 5.85 -0.72
C ALA A 24 1.28 5.66 0.45
N PHE A 25 1.82 5.27 1.61
CA PHE A 25 0.99 4.93 2.76
C PHE A 25 0.45 6.16 3.44
N SER A 26 1.21 7.25 3.46
CA SER A 26 0.73 8.53 3.96
C SER A 26 -0.46 9.02 3.14
N ILE A 27 -0.44 8.85 1.81
CA ILE A 27 -1.59 9.14 0.94
C ILE A 27 -2.77 8.22 1.24
N LEU A 28 -2.56 6.90 1.33
CA LEU A 28 -3.63 5.94 1.66
C LEU A 28 -4.22 6.17 3.06
N LYS A 29 -3.42 6.64 4.03
CA LYS A 29 -3.89 7.07 5.35
C LYS A 29 -4.74 8.33 5.23
N LEU A 30 -4.29 9.34 4.50
CA LEU A 30 -5.05 10.59 4.30
C LEU A 30 -6.40 10.36 3.64
N ARG A 31 -6.48 9.42 2.69
CA ARG A 31 -7.74 8.98 2.07
C ARG A 31 -8.77 8.47 3.10
N LYS A 32 -8.32 7.95 4.23
CA LYS A 32 -9.19 7.44 5.31
C LYS A 32 -9.60 8.51 6.33
N VAL A 33 -9.01 9.71 6.30
CA VAL A 33 -9.24 10.75 7.32
C VAL A 33 -10.62 11.40 7.17
N CYS A 34 -10.98 11.88 5.98
CA CYS A 34 -12.30 12.48 5.73
C CYS A 34 -12.76 12.32 4.27
N PHE A 35 -14.05 12.59 4.03
CA PHE A 35 -14.66 12.48 2.70
C PHE A 35 -13.99 13.42 1.67
N SER A 36 -13.78 14.68 2.02
CA SER A 36 -13.21 15.67 1.08
C SER A 36 -11.76 15.34 0.68
N LEU A 37 -10.94 14.82 1.59
CA LEU A 37 -9.59 14.37 1.25
C LEU A 37 -9.63 13.11 0.38
N ARG A 38 -10.55 12.19 0.67
CA ARG A 38 -10.76 10.99 -0.15
C ARG A 38 -11.11 11.37 -1.59
N GLU A 39 -12.13 12.20 -1.76
CA GLU A 39 -12.59 12.66 -3.08
C GLU A 39 -11.45 13.38 -3.84
N PHE A 40 -10.75 14.29 -3.17
CA PHE A 40 -9.64 15.01 -3.79
C PHE A 40 -8.50 14.09 -4.24
N ILE A 41 -8.10 13.11 -3.41
CA ILE A 41 -7.06 12.12 -3.74
C ILE A 41 -7.51 11.21 -4.88
N ASP A 42 -8.80 10.86 -4.93
CA ASP A 42 -9.38 10.01 -5.97
C ASP A 42 -9.38 10.69 -7.34
N GLU A 43 -9.72 11.98 -7.37
CA GLU A 43 -9.71 12.78 -8.60
C GLU A 43 -8.30 13.20 -9.03
N ASN A 44 -7.38 13.35 -8.08
CA ASN A 44 -6.01 13.83 -8.31
C ASN A 44 -4.98 12.83 -7.77
N PRO A 45 -4.87 11.63 -8.37
CA PRO A 45 -3.95 10.62 -7.91
C PRO A 45 -2.50 11.16 -7.99
N PRO A 46 -1.76 11.21 -6.86
CA PRO A 46 -0.37 11.70 -6.84
C PRO A 46 0.55 10.82 -7.69
N LYS A 47 1.70 11.33 -8.13
CA LYS A 47 2.64 10.64 -9.05
C LYS A 47 2.82 9.12 -8.75
N PRO A 48 3.09 8.31 -9.79
CA PRO A 48 3.25 6.86 -9.71
C PRO A 48 3.98 6.39 -8.46
N MET A 49 3.24 5.81 -7.49
CA MET A 49 3.85 5.19 -6.30
C MET A 49 4.84 4.10 -6.69
N CYS A 50 4.55 3.42 -7.79
CA CYS A 50 5.33 2.32 -8.30
C CYS A 50 4.94 2.05 -9.74
N SER A 51 5.93 1.77 -10.59
CA SER A 51 5.67 1.34 -11.96
C SER A 51 5.72 -0.18 -12.14
N LYS A 52 6.18 -0.92 -11.13
CA LYS A 52 6.44 -2.36 -11.19
C LYS A 52 5.95 -3.05 -9.93
N LEU A 53 4.87 -3.82 -10.05
CA LEU A 53 4.33 -4.59 -8.94
C LEU A 53 4.74 -6.06 -9.11
N ARG A 54 5.28 -6.66 -8.05
CA ARG A 54 5.53 -8.11 -8.02
C ARG A 54 4.78 -8.71 -6.83
N VAL A 55 4.01 -9.74 -7.08
CA VAL A 55 3.42 -10.58 -6.04
C VAL A 55 4.28 -11.83 -5.90
N SER A 56 4.77 -12.12 -4.70
CA SER A 56 5.51 -13.34 -4.40
C SER A 56 4.74 -14.21 -3.43
N ILE A 57 4.52 -15.47 -3.80
CA ILE A 57 3.77 -16.46 -3.03
C ILE A 57 4.74 -17.50 -2.49
N SER A 58 4.76 -17.72 -1.18
CA SER A 58 5.47 -18.83 -0.53
C SER A 58 4.48 -19.73 0.22
N SER A 59 4.96 -20.86 0.74
CA SER A 59 4.16 -21.78 1.57
C SER A 59 3.60 -21.11 2.84
N GLU A 60 4.28 -20.08 3.34
CA GLU A 60 3.94 -19.44 4.61
C GLU A 60 3.34 -18.03 4.48
N SER A 61 3.44 -17.40 3.30
CA SER A 61 3.04 -16.01 3.15
C SER A 61 2.82 -15.61 1.70
N ILE A 62 2.06 -14.53 1.51
CA ILE A 62 2.03 -13.78 0.26
C ILE A 62 2.66 -12.42 0.50
N SER A 63 3.37 -11.90 -0.49
CA SER A 63 3.92 -10.55 -0.41
C SER A 63 3.70 -9.76 -1.70
N ILE A 64 3.51 -8.46 -1.55
CA ILE A 64 3.41 -7.49 -2.63
C ILE A 64 4.64 -6.59 -2.54
N GLN A 65 5.46 -6.59 -3.58
CA GLN A 65 6.68 -5.81 -3.69
C GLN A 65 6.48 -4.68 -4.69
N PHE A 66 6.83 -3.48 -4.26
CA PHE A 66 6.86 -2.28 -5.09
C PHE A 66 8.30 -2.00 -5.52
N GLY A 67 8.56 -2.00 -6.82
CA GLY A 67 9.86 -1.64 -7.37
C GLY A 67 10.01 -0.15 -7.64
N SER A 68 11.11 0.45 -7.15
CA SER A 68 11.64 1.80 -7.42
C SER A 68 10.67 3.00 -7.25
N PRO A 69 11.07 4.09 -6.55
CA PRO A 69 12.41 4.38 -6.05
C PRO A 69 12.75 3.79 -4.67
N LYS A 70 11.76 3.33 -3.90
CA LYS A 70 11.97 2.64 -2.62
C LYS A 70 11.40 1.23 -2.69
N TRP A 71 12.18 0.26 -2.24
CA TRP A 71 11.76 -1.12 -2.16
C TRP A 71 10.88 -1.26 -0.92
N LEU A 72 9.63 -1.58 -1.18
CA LEU A 72 8.61 -1.70 -0.17
C LEU A 72 7.93 -3.03 -0.37
N THR A 73 7.85 -3.79 0.70
CA THR A 73 7.21 -5.10 0.71
C THR A 73 6.08 -5.09 1.72
N ILE A 74 4.89 -5.47 1.28
CA ILE A 74 3.76 -5.78 2.15
C ILE A 74 3.68 -7.30 2.22
N SER A 75 3.81 -7.88 3.41
CA SER A 75 3.71 -9.33 3.61
C SER A 75 2.47 -9.67 4.42
N PHE A 76 1.77 -10.72 4.01
CA PHE A 76 0.58 -11.28 4.61
C PHE A 76 0.92 -12.70 5.07
N LYS A 77 0.84 -12.95 6.38
CA LYS A 77 1.14 -14.26 6.97
C LYS A 77 0.05 -14.63 7.96
N GLN A 78 -0.39 -15.88 7.92
CA GLN A 78 -1.34 -16.42 8.89
C GLN A 78 -0.59 -16.89 10.13
N PHE A 79 -1.10 -16.52 11.30
CA PHE A 79 -0.68 -17.06 12.60
C PHE A 79 -1.94 -17.45 13.36
N GLU A 80 -2.22 -18.74 13.47
CA GLU A 80 -3.48 -19.25 14.01
C GLU A 80 -4.68 -18.57 13.31
N ASN A 81 -5.58 -17.94 14.07
CA ASN A 81 -6.75 -17.24 13.55
C ASN A 81 -6.46 -15.77 13.19
N VAL A 82 -5.21 -15.33 13.20
CA VAL A 82 -4.82 -13.94 12.93
C VAL A 82 -4.04 -13.83 11.64
N CYS A 83 -4.53 -13.04 10.70
CA CYS A 83 -3.72 -12.57 9.59
C CYS A 83 -2.85 -11.39 10.06
N VAL A 84 -1.53 -11.52 9.96
CA VAL A 84 -0.59 -10.44 10.20
C VAL A 84 -0.16 -9.85 8.86
N MET A 85 -0.55 -8.60 8.64
CA MET A 85 -0.03 -7.77 7.55
C MET A 85 1.14 -6.93 8.07
N SER A 86 2.29 -7.00 7.41
CA SER A 86 3.50 -6.26 7.79
C SER A 86 4.05 -5.47 6.61
N TRP A 87 4.64 -4.32 6.91
CA TRP A 87 5.32 -3.47 5.93
C TRP A 87 6.81 -3.45 6.22
N ARG A 88 7.59 -3.66 5.17
CA ARG A 88 9.05 -3.74 5.25
C ARG A 88 9.69 -2.87 4.19
N ASN A 89 10.77 -2.18 4.57
CA ASN A 89 11.73 -1.63 3.62
C ASN A 89 12.99 -2.47 3.74
N ASP A 90 13.42 -3.05 2.62
CA ASP A 90 14.45 -4.09 2.60
C ASP A 90 14.09 -5.18 3.63
N ASP A 91 14.90 -5.36 4.69
CA ASP A 91 14.67 -6.34 5.74
C ASP A 91 14.02 -5.75 7.02
N LEU A 92 13.83 -4.43 7.10
CA LEU A 92 13.31 -3.77 8.29
C LEU A 92 11.77 -3.69 8.28
N VAL A 93 11.13 -4.44 9.18
CA VAL A 93 9.69 -4.29 9.47
C VAL A 93 9.46 -2.99 10.26
N PHE A 94 8.74 -2.03 9.69
CA PHE A 94 8.45 -0.74 10.35
C PHE A 94 6.98 -0.60 10.80
N LYS A 95 6.11 -1.50 10.34
CA LYS A 95 4.70 -1.51 10.74
C LYS A 95 4.14 -2.93 10.62
N SER A 96 3.22 -3.29 11.51
CA SER A 96 2.36 -4.46 11.38
C SER A 96 0.95 -4.17 11.88
N VAL A 97 -0.02 -4.91 11.36
CA VAL A 97 -1.44 -4.89 11.78
C VAL A 97 -1.95 -6.33 11.76
N GLY A 98 -2.67 -6.72 12.81
CA GLY A 98 -3.36 -8.01 12.90
C GLY A 98 -4.83 -7.88 12.52
N PHE A 99 -5.35 -8.86 11.79
CA PHE A 99 -6.76 -9.01 11.45
C PHE A 99 -7.25 -10.33 12.05
N GLN A 100 -8.15 -10.24 13.03
CA GLN A 100 -8.70 -11.40 13.76
C GLN A 100 -9.75 -12.10 12.91
N ASP A 101 -9.72 -13.43 12.91
CA ASP A 101 -10.66 -14.31 12.20
C ASP A 101 -10.76 -14.03 10.69
N GLU A 102 -9.73 -13.40 10.11
CA GLU A 102 -9.62 -13.14 8.68
C GLU A 102 -8.48 -13.97 8.08
N SER A 103 -8.76 -14.61 6.93
CA SER A 103 -7.74 -15.32 6.16
C SER A 103 -6.78 -14.32 5.51
N TYR A 104 -5.49 -14.62 5.56
CA TYR A 104 -4.48 -13.81 4.88
C TYR A 104 -4.72 -13.67 3.37
N MET A 105 -5.40 -14.64 2.73
CA MET A 105 -5.80 -14.56 1.33
C MET A 105 -6.85 -13.45 1.11
N ASP A 106 -7.84 -13.35 1.98
CA ASP A 106 -8.91 -12.33 1.87
C ASP A 106 -8.35 -10.93 2.11
N VAL A 107 -7.49 -10.79 3.13
CA VAL A 107 -6.79 -9.53 3.41
C VAL A 107 -5.89 -9.14 2.23
N PHE A 108 -5.12 -10.09 1.70
CA PHE A 108 -4.30 -9.86 0.50
C PHE A 108 -5.14 -9.41 -0.70
N SER A 109 -6.21 -10.12 -1.05
CA SER A 109 -7.04 -9.78 -2.21
C SER A 109 -7.66 -8.40 -2.08
N ARG A 110 -8.13 -8.03 -0.88
CA ARG A 110 -8.67 -6.70 -0.59
C ARG A 110 -7.63 -5.60 -0.76
N GLU A 111 -6.45 -5.78 -0.16
CA GLU A 111 -5.38 -4.77 -0.23
C GLU A 111 -4.79 -4.65 -1.64
N LEU A 112 -4.60 -5.78 -2.35
CA LEU A 112 -4.20 -5.76 -3.75
C LEU A 112 -5.22 -5.01 -4.61
N GLY A 113 -6.53 -5.24 -4.40
CA GLY A 113 -7.59 -4.53 -5.10
C GLY A 113 -7.52 -3.00 -4.86
N LEU A 114 -7.26 -2.57 -3.63
CA LEU A 114 -7.07 -1.15 -3.31
C LEU A 114 -5.83 -0.55 -3.99
N ILE A 115 -4.72 -1.29 -3.98
CA ILE A 115 -3.48 -0.88 -4.65
C ILE A 115 -3.71 -0.74 -6.16
N MET A 116 -4.35 -1.71 -6.78
CA MET A 116 -4.66 -1.70 -8.22
C MET A 116 -5.68 -0.61 -8.58
N LYS A 117 -6.66 -0.33 -7.73
CA LYS A 117 -7.65 0.73 -7.98
C LYS A 117 -7.05 2.13 -7.88
N HIS A 118 -6.03 2.32 -7.04
CA HIS A 118 -5.46 3.63 -6.72
C HIS A 118 -4.00 3.78 -7.16
N HIS A 119 -3.50 2.87 -7.98
CA HIS A 119 -2.23 3.07 -8.66
C HIS A 119 -2.36 4.27 -9.59
N SER A 120 -1.43 5.21 -9.47
CA SER A 120 -1.53 6.53 -10.10
C SER A 120 -1.06 6.58 -11.55
N THR A 121 -0.56 5.46 -12.08
CA THR A 121 -0.40 5.28 -13.52
C THR A 121 -1.70 4.72 -14.07
N GLY A 122 -2.24 5.22 -15.18
CA GLY A 122 -3.35 4.54 -15.86
C GLY A 122 -3.02 3.09 -16.29
N VAL A 123 -1.73 2.72 -16.32
CA VAL A 123 -1.22 1.37 -16.64
C VAL A 123 0.05 1.07 -15.83
N LEU A 124 0.11 -0.06 -15.14
CA LEU A 124 1.35 -0.59 -14.56
C LEU A 124 2.37 -0.89 -15.67
N LYS A 125 3.63 -0.45 -15.51
CA LYS A 125 4.69 -0.80 -16.48
C LYS A 125 5.09 -2.27 -16.38
N SER A 126 4.91 -2.90 -15.21
CA SER A 126 5.12 -4.32 -15.00
C SER A 126 4.24 -4.85 -13.88
N PHE A 127 3.70 -6.07 -14.07
CA PHE A 127 2.97 -6.84 -13.08
C PHE A 127 3.39 -8.31 -13.20
N SER A 128 3.86 -8.92 -12.11
CA SER A 128 4.16 -10.36 -12.07
C SER A 128 3.60 -11.02 -10.81
N ILE A 129 3.22 -12.28 -10.93
CA ILE A 129 2.90 -13.17 -9.82
C ILE A 129 3.86 -14.35 -9.91
N GLU A 130 4.65 -14.56 -8.86
CA GLU A 130 5.74 -15.52 -8.83
C GLU A 130 5.58 -16.43 -7.60
N GLN A 131 5.70 -17.74 -7.77
CA GLN A 131 5.79 -18.68 -6.66
C GLN A 131 7.26 -18.87 -6.28
N LEU A 132 7.60 -18.60 -5.02
CA LEU A 132 8.91 -18.90 -4.46
C LEU A 132 8.90 -20.38 -4.06
N GLN A 133 9.50 -21.24 -4.89
CA GLN A 133 9.82 -22.60 -4.48
C GLN A 133 10.85 -22.51 -3.35
N GLY A 134 10.46 -22.91 -2.14
CA GLY A 134 11.43 -23.28 -1.12
C GLY A 134 12.31 -24.38 -1.71
N LYS A 135 13.61 -24.38 -1.39
CA LYS A 135 14.40 -25.60 -1.61
C LYS A 135 13.66 -26.70 -0.88
N ASP A 136 13.14 -27.67 -1.62
CA ASP A 136 12.66 -28.91 -1.02
C ASP A 136 13.86 -29.50 -0.29
N ASP A 137 13.87 -29.41 1.04
CA ASP A 137 14.82 -30.12 1.87
C ASP A 137 14.54 -31.61 1.66
N LYS A 138 15.37 -32.21 0.82
CA LYS A 138 15.36 -33.61 0.45
C LYS A 138 16.08 -34.46 1.50
#